data_AF-A0A2K3KPY0-F1
#
_entry.id   AF-A0A2K3KPY0-F1
#
_cell.length_a   1.000
_cell.length_b   1.000
_cell.length_c   1.000
_cell.angle_alpha   90.00
_cell.angle_beta   90.00
_cell.angle_gamma   90.00
#
_symmetry.space_group_name_H-M   'P 1'
#
loop_
_entity.id
_entity.type
_entity.pdbx_description
1 polymer ?
#
loop_
_entity_poly.entity_id
_entity_poly.type
_entity_poly.pdbx_seq_one_letter_code
_entity_poly.pdbx_strand_id
1 'polypeptide(L)'
;MEGFGQAFVMSDEQKLDWADIFFMSTLPKDSRMPHLFPQLPLPIRDTLELYSMELQKLSMVIVEYMGKSLKMDENEMRMLFEDGVQSMRMNYYPPCPQPEKVIGLTPHSDGSALTILLQLNDVEGLQVRKNGTWVPVKPLPNAFIVNIGDILEI
;
A
#
# COMPACT_ATOMS: atom_id res chain seq x y z
N MET A 1 -0.47 13.94 6.62
CA MET A 1 -1.45 13.66 7.68
C MET A 1 -1.44 12.16 7.90
N GLU A 2 -1.29 11.70 9.13
CA GLU A 2 -1.39 10.27 9.48
C GLU A 2 -2.54 10.06 10.47
N GLY A 3 -3.01 8.82 10.56
CA GLY A 3 -4.17 8.39 11.33
C GLY A 3 -5.39 8.16 10.45
N PHE A 4 -6.56 8.21 11.08
CA PHE A 4 -7.85 8.03 10.40
C PHE A 4 -8.26 9.31 9.69
N GLY A 5 -8.61 9.20 8.41
CA GLY A 5 -9.17 10.31 7.64
C GLY A 5 -8.83 10.26 6.16
N GLN A 6 -9.62 11.01 5.39
CA GLN A 6 -9.39 11.26 3.96
C GLN A 6 -8.59 12.56 3.77
N ALA A 7 -8.14 12.81 2.54
CA ALA A 7 -7.62 14.12 2.16
C ALA A 7 -8.66 15.22 2.43
N PHE A 8 -8.20 16.42 2.78
CA PHE A 8 -9.07 17.57 2.97
C PHE A 8 -9.85 17.90 1.69
N VAL A 9 -11.07 18.42 1.85
CA VAL A 9 -11.86 18.97 0.75
C VAL A 9 -11.30 20.35 0.40
N MET A 10 -10.89 20.51 -0.86
CA MET A 10 -10.21 21.70 -1.39
C MET A 10 -11.11 22.50 -2.35
N SER A 11 -12.19 21.91 -2.88
CA SER A 11 -13.19 22.60 -3.70
C SER A 11 -14.53 21.83 -3.75
N ASP A 12 -15.58 22.50 -4.22
CA ASP A 12 -16.92 21.90 -4.38
C ASP A 12 -16.97 20.87 -5.52
N GLU A 13 -16.07 21.00 -6.51
CA GLU A 13 -15.96 20.08 -7.65
C GLU A 13 -15.12 18.84 -7.34
N GLN A 14 -14.51 18.76 -6.15
CA GLN A 14 -13.66 17.64 -5.78
C GLN A 14 -14.48 16.36 -5.69
N LYS A 15 -14.09 15.35 -6.46
CA LYS A 15 -14.62 13.99 -6.33
C LYS A 15 -13.93 13.30 -5.17
N LEU A 16 -14.73 12.70 -4.29
CA LEU A 16 -14.25 11.95 -3.14
C LEU A 16 -14.34 10.45 -3.40
N ASP A 17 -13.32 9.74 -2.92
CA ASP A 17 -13.30 8.29 -2.92
C ASP A 17 -14.34 7.74 -1.92
N TRP A 18 -14.99 6.63 -2.29
CA TRP A 18 -15.93 5.91 -1.43
C TRP A 18 -15.20 4.93 -0.53
N ALA A 19 -14.39 5.48 0.38
CA ALA A 19 -13.59 4.72 1.33
C ALA A 19 -13.35 5.52 2.60
N ASP A 20 -12.99 4.82 3.67
CA ASP A 20 -12.28 5.36 4.81
C ASP A 20 -10.83 4.86 4.79
N ILE A 21 -9.90 5.69 5.24
CA ILE A 21 -8.47 5.38 5.26
C ILE A 21 -7.91 5.54 6.66
N PHE A 22 -7.04 4.61 7.04
CA PHE A 22 -6.05 4.82 8.08
C PHE A 22 -4.65 4.73 7.47
N PHE A 23 -3.89 5.83 7.53
CA PHE A 23 -2.54 5.91 6.95
C PHE A 23 -1.50 6.18 8.04
N MET A 24 -0.34 5.53 7.97
CA MET A 24 0.76 5.80 8.90
C MET A 24 2.12 5.44 8.32
N SER A 25 3.14 6.18 8.75
CA SER A 25 4.54 5.80 8.54
C SER A 25 4.89 4.68 9.52
N THR A 26 5.57 3.63 9.05
CA THR A 26 5.94 2.45 9.86
C THR A 26 7.44 2.23 9.97
N LEU A 27 8.23 2.54 8.93
CA LEU A 27 9.69 2.51 8.99
C LEU A 27 10.30 3.74 8.29
N PRO A 28 11.47 4.21 8.75
CA PRO A 28 12.17 3.80 9.98
C PRO A 28 11.37 4.15 11.24
N LYS A 29 11.67 3.53 12.39
CA LYS A 29 10.85 3.73 13.61
C LYS A 29 10.82 5.19 14.08
N ASP A 30 11.90 5.92 13.85
CA ASP A 30 12.04 7.33 14.23
C ASP A 30 11.20 8.28 13.36
N SER A 31 10.71 7.81 12.20
CA SER A 31 9.78 8.60 11.36
C SER A 31 8.32 8.46 11.79
N ARG A 32 7.99 7.57 12.73
CA ARG A 32 6.61 7.33 13.18
C ARG A 32 6.09 8.53 13.96
N MET A 33 4.81 8.87 13.76
CA MET A 33 4.16 9.87 14.60
C MET A 33 4.13 9.42 16.08
N PRO A 34 4.77 10.16 17.01
CA PRO A 34 4.95 9.71 18.40
C PRO A 34 3.65 9.43 19.16
N HIS A 35 2.56 10.10 18.78
CA HIS A 35 1.27 9.95 19.45
C HIS A 35 0.34 8.94 18.77
N LEU A 36 0.55 8.61 17.50
CA LEU A 36 -0.38 7.76 16.74
C LEU A 36 -0.19 6.29 17.10
N PHE A 37 1.03 5.78 16.96
CA PHE A 37 1.34 4.36 17.18
C PHE A 37 0.99 3.88 18.61
N PRO A 38 1.29 4.65 19.69
CA PRO A 38 0.95 4.22 21.05
C PRO A 38 -0.55 4.25 21.38
N GLN A 39 -1.35 4.98 20.62
CA GLN A 39 -2.81 5.08 20.82
C GLN A 39 -3.59 3.93 20.15
N LEU A 40 -2.94 3.14 19.29
CA LEU A 40 -3.55 1.96 18.69
C LEU A 40 -3.87 0.91 19.77
N PRO A 41 -5.01 0.19 19.65
CA PRO A 41 -5.30 -0.95 20.53
C PRO A 41 -4.14 -1.94 20.55
N LEU A 42 -3.76 -2.43 21.74
CA LEU A 42 -2.58 -3.28 21.92
C LEU A 42 -2.49 -4.44 20.91
N PRO A 43 -3.56 -5.23 20.66
CA PRO A 43 -3.48 -6.33 19.70
C PRO A 43 -3.18 -5.88 18.27
N ILE A 44 -3.73 -4.74 17.86
CA ILE A 44 -3.51 -4.17 16.52
C ILE A 44 -2.07 -3.66 16.43
N ARG A 45 -1.62 -2.93 17.44
CA ARG A 45 -0.27 -2.37 17.49
C ARG A 45 0.81 -3.44 17.36
N ASP A 46 0.71 -4.51 18.15
CA ASP A 46 1.71 -5.58 18.15
C ASP A 46 1.66 -6.39 16.83
N THR A 47 0.46 -6.60 16.28
CA THR A 47 0.28 -7.24 14.97
C THR A 47 0.89 -6.40 13.85
N LEU A 48 0.66 -5.08 13.84
CA LEU A 48 1.22 -4.17 12.84
C LEU A 48 2.73 -4.06 12.92
N GLU A 49 3.29 -4.08 14.13
CA GLU A 49 4.74 -4.10 14.33
C GLU A 49 5.37 -5.32 13.67
N LEU A 50 4.82 -6.52 13.94
CA LEU A 50 5.29 -7.76 13.33
C LEU A 50 5.08 -7.75 11.81
N TYR A 51 3.90 -7.34 11.36
CA TYR A 51 3.56 -7.28 9.94
C TYR A 51 4.47 -6.31 9.17
N SER A 52 4.80 -5.15 9.74
CA SER A 52 5.74 -4.16 9.18
C SER A 52 7.12 -4.76 8.97
N MET A 53 7.64 -5.47 9.96
CA MET A 53 8.95 -6.12 9.89
C MET A 53 8.97 -7.26 8.86
N GLU A 54 7.94 -8.10 8.81
CA GLU A 54 7.87 -9.19 7.82
C GLU A 54 7.70 -8.66 6.39
N LEU A 55 6.91 -7.60 6.19
CA LEU A 55 6.79 -6.96 4.88
C LEU A 55 8.08 -6.28 4.43
N GLN A 56 8.87 -5.69 5.34
CA GLN A 56 10.18 -5.14 5.01
C GLN A 56 11.14 -6.25 4.53
N LYS A 57 11.18 -7.39 5.23
CA LYS A 57 11.99 -8.54 4.79
C LYS A 57 11.55 -9.04 3.42
N LEU A 58 10.24 -9.19 3.22
CA LEU A 58 9.68 -9.63 1.94
C LEU A 58 9.99 -8.65 0.81
N SER A 59 9.89 -7.34 1.04
CA SER A 59 10.22 -6.33 0.02
C SER A 59 11.69 -6.40 -0.38
N MET A 60 12.61 -6.57 0.57
CA MET A 60 14.04 -6.71 0.26
C MET A 60 14.32 -7.95 -0.59
N VAL A 61 13.71 -9.09 -0.24
CA VAL A 61 13.85 -10.33 -1.04
C VAL A 61 13.35 -10.12 -2.47
N ILE A 62 12.19 -9.47 -2.65
CA ILE A 62 11.63 -9.21 -3.99
C ILE A 62 12.58 -8.33 -4.81
N VAL A 63 13.08 -7.24 -4.23
CA VAL A 63 13.97 -6.30 -4.91
C VAL A 63 15.30 -6.94 -5.27
N GLU A 64 15.88 -7.77 -4.40
CA GLU A 64 17.09 -8.54 -4.70
C GLU A 64 16.89 -9.49 -5.90
N TYR A 65 15.74 -10.19 -5.97
CA TYR A 65 15.42 -11.05 -7.11
C TYR A 65 15.15 -10.26 -8.41
N MET A 66 14.57 -9.07 -8.31
CA MET A 66 14.46 -8.15 -9.46
C MET A 66 15.84 -7.74 -9.96
N GLY A 67 16.74 -7.34 -9.05
CA GLY A 67 18.15 -7.07 -9.34
C GLY A 67 18.84 -8.19 -10.10
N LYS A 68 18.74 -9.42 -9.58
CA LYS A 68 19.26 -10.63 -10.24
C LYS A 68 18.74 -10.80 -11.65
N SER A 69 17.43 -10.62 -11.84
CA SER A 69 16.76 -10.78 -13.13
C SER A 69 17.22 -9.72 -14.15
N LEU A 70 17.53 -8.51 -13.65
CA LEU A 70 18.07 -7.40 -14.42
C LEU A 70 19.60 -7.46 -14.59
N LYS A 71 20.27 -8.49 -14.02
CA LYS A 71 21.74 -8.64 -14.00
C LYS A 71 22.46 -7.49 -13.30
N MET A 72 21.82 -6.89 -12.31
CA MET A 72 22.41 -5.91 -11.40
C MET A 72 23.07 -6.61 -10.21
N ASP A 73 24.02 -5.94 -9.57
CA ASP A 73 24.61 -6.45 -8.35
C ASP A 73 23.58 -6.45 -7.21
N GLU A 74 23.54 -7.55 -6.46
CA GLU A 74 22.58 -7.74 -5.37
C GLU A 74 22.80 -6.73 -4.25
N ASN A 75 24.06 -6.40 -3.95
CA ASN A 75 24.38 -5.44 -2.90
C ASN A 75 24.02 -4.02 -3.33
N GLU A 76 24.24 -3.66 -4.60
CA GLU A 76 23.80 -2.37 -5.15
C GLU A 76 22.30 -2.19 -4.98
N MET A 77 21.51 -3.20 -5.39
CA MET A 77 20.05 -3.16 -5.21
C MET A 77 19.66 -3.10 -3.74
N ARG A 78 20.30 -3.87 -2.88
CA ARG A 78 20.02 -3.84 -1.44
C ARG A 78 20.28 -2.46 -0.83
N MET A 79 21.43 -1.85 -1.15
CA MET A 79 21.83 -0.53 -0.63
C MET A 79 20.86 0.58 -1.05
N LEU A 80 20.21 0.48 -2.22
CA LEU A 80 19.20 1.45 -2.65
C LEU A 80 17.94 1.47 -1.77
N PHE A 81 17.62 0.35 -1.11
CA PHE A 81 16.38 0.18 -0.35
C PHE A 81 16.59 -0.08 1.15
N GLU A 82 17.83 -0.28 1.60
CA GLU A 82 18.16 -0.61 3.00
C GLU A 82 17.69 0.47 3.99
N ASP A 83 17.86 1.74 3.63
CA ASP A 83 17.38 2.90 4.39
C ASP A 83 16.00 3.41 3.91
N GLY A 84 15.25 2.54 3.23
CA GLY A 84 13.95 2.87 2.64
C GLY A 84 12.89 3.24 3.68
N VAL A 85 11.95 4.07 3.25
CA VAL A 85 10.75 4.40 4.05
C VAL A 85 9.64 3.39 3.79
N GLN A 86 8.92 3.02 4.85
CA GLN A 86 7.73 2.18 4.77
C GLN A 86 6.54 2.94 5.35
N SER A 87 5.41 2.85 4.66
CA SER A 87 4.12 3.32 5.17
C SER A 87 3.06 2.23 4.96
N MET A 88 1.99 2.30 5.74
CA MET A 88 0.83 1.42 5.61
C MET A 88 -0.43 2.25 5.40
N ARG A 89 -1.23 1.82 4.43
CA ARG A 89 -2.55 2.36 4.13
C ARG A 89 -3.59 1.26 4.30
N MET A 90 -4.43 1.38 5.32
CA MET A 90 -5.59 0.51 5.52
C MET A 90 -6.79 1.17 4.86
N ASN A 91 -7.46 0.46 3.96
CA ASN A 91 -8.63 0.95 3.25
C ASN A 91 -9.86 0.18 3.70
N TYR A 92 -10.92 0.89 4.07
CA TYR A 92 -12.24 0.32 4.32
C TYR A 92 -13.22 0.84 3.27
N TYR A 93 -13.84 -0.06 2.52
CA TYR A 93 -14.79 0.26 1.46
C TYR A 93 -16.20 -0.13 1.90
N PRO A 94 -17.03 0.81 2.41
CA PRO A 94 -18.38 0.50 2.82
C PRO A 94 -19.27 0.16 1.60
N PRO A 95 -20.34 -0.65 1.78
CA PRO A 95 -21.33 -0.87 0.73
C PRO A 95 -21.87 0.47 0.20
N CYS A 96 -21.97 0.60 -1.13
CA CYS A 96 -22.52 1.78 -1.79
C CYS A 96 -23.89 1.45 -2.41
N PRO A 97 -24.93 2.29 -2.21
CA PRO A 97 -26.23 2.10 -2.85
C PRO A 97 -26.21 2.43 -4.36
N GLN A 98 -25.20 3.17 -4.84
CA GLN A 98 -25.04 3.57 -6.24
C GLN A 98 -23.59 3.33 -6.71
N PRO A 99 -23.11 2.07 -6.71
CA PRO A 99 -21.71 1.74 -6.97
C PRO A 99 -21.24 2.16 -8.38
N GLU A 100 -22.16 2.34 -9.32
CA GLU A 100 -21.87 2.83 -10.68
C GLU A 100 -21.51 4.32 -10.75
N LYS A 101 -21.72 5.09 -9.67
CA LYS A 101 -21.49 6.54 -9.61
C LYS A 101 -20.28 6.94 -8.77
N VAL A 102 -19.68 6.00 -8.06
CA VAL A 102 -18.56 6.25 -7.14
C VAL A 102 -17.40 5.33 -7.49
N ILE A 103 -16.23 5.63 -6.92
CA ILE A 103 -15.05 4.76 -6.99
C ILE A 103 -14.53 4.57 -5.58
N GLY A 104 -14.13 3.34 -5.22
CA GLY A 104 -13.53 3.08 -3.91
C GLY A 104 -12.19 3.78 -3.75
N LEU A 105 -11.36 3.74 -4.80
CA LEU A 105 -10.08 4.44 -4.88
C LEU A 105 -9.87 4.91 -6.31
N THR A 106 -9.71 6.23 -6.50
CA THR A 106 -9.52 6.86 -7.81
C THR A 106 -8.33 6.22 -8.56
N PRO A 107 -8.42 6.02 -9.89
CA PRO A 107 -7.31 5.50 -10.71
C PRO A 107 -5.99 6.25 -10.49
N HIS A 108 -4.92 5.50 -10.22
CA HIS A 108 -3.58 6.04 -9.97
C HIS A 108 -2.51 5.00 -10.31
N SER A 109 -1.25 5.45 -10.36
CA SER A 109 -0.06 4.63 -10.16
C SER A 109 0.48 4.87 -8.75
N ASP A 110 1.24 3.92 -8.23
CA ASP A 110 1.85 4.06 -6.90
C ASP A 110 3.15 4.84 -7.00
N GLY A 111 3.26 5.94 -6.25
CA GLY A 111 4.52 6.70 -6.16
C GLY A 111 5.61 6.01 -5.31
N SER A 112 5.37 4.79 -4.81
CA SER A 112 6.35 3.99 -4.07
C SER A 112 7.32 3.30 -5.03
N ALA A 113 8.29 2.56 -4.49
CA ALA A 113 9.08 1.63 -5.30
C ALA A 113 8.36 0.29 -5.49
N LEU A 114 7.80 -0.23 -4.41
CA LEU A 114 7.11 -1.51 -4.37
C LEU A 114 5.92 -1.42 -3.42
N THR A 115 4.77 -1.95 -3.84
CA THR A 115 3.59 -2.11 -2.98
C THR A 115 3.32 -3.59 -2.77
N ILE A 116 3.07 -3.98 -1.53
CA ILE A 116 2.65 -5.33 -1.14
C ILE A 116 1.27 -5.22 -0.49
N LEU A 117 0.25 -5.69 -1.20
CA LEU A 117 -1.15 -5.57 -0.85
C LEU A 117 -1.70 -6.90 -0.33
N LEU A 118 -2.40 -6.82 0.82
CA LEU A 118 -3.20 -7.90 1.37
C LEU A 118 -4.69 -7.53 1.26
N GLN A 119 -5.50 -8.41 0.65
CA GLN A 119 -6.95 -8.30 0.70
C GLN A 119 -7.48 -9.06 1.92
N LEU A 120 -8.19 -8.36 2.82
CA LEU A 120 -8.60 -8.90 4.12
C LEU A 120 -9.86 -9.78 4.07
N ASN A 121 -10.66 -9.69 3.01
CA ASN A 121 -11.89 -10.45 2.84
C ASN A 121 -12.06 -10.91 1.38
N ASP A 122 -13.12 -11.68 1.12
CA ASP A 122 -13.40 -12.24 -0.21
C ASP A 122 -14.15 -11.28 -1.16
N VAL A 123 -14.28 -9.99 -0.79
CA VAL A 123 -14.94 -9.00 -1.64
C VAL A 123 -13.97 -8.52 -2.72
N GLU A 124 -14.29 -8.80 -3.98
CA GLU A 124 -13.50 -8.35 -5.13
C GLU A 124 -13.65 -6.83 -5.33
N GLY A 125 -12.56 -6.17 -5.73
CA GLY A 125 -12.59 -4.72 -5.98
C GLY A 125 -11.36 -4.16 -6.69
N LEU A 126 -10.19 -4.79 -6.55
CA LEU A 126 -8.99 -4.35 -7.24
C LEU A 126 -9.12 -4.59 -8.75
N GLN A 127 -8.80 -3.57 -9.53
CA GLN A 127 -8.64 -3.64 -10.98
C GLN A 127 -7.32 -3.01 -11.39
N VAL A 128 -6.68 -3.60 -12.40
CA VAL A 128 -5.46 -3.06 -13.02
C VAL A 128 -5.73 -2.70 -14.47
N ARG A 129 -5.10 -1.65 -14.98
CA ARG A 129 -5.26 -1.23 -16.37
C ARG A 129 -4.21 -1.91 -17.25
N LYS A 130 -4.66 -2.73 -18.21
CA LYS A 130 -3.81 -3.43 -19.17
C LYS A 130 -4.34 -3.20 -20.59
N ASN A 131 -3.48 -2.74 -21.49
CA ASN A 131 -3.82 -2.47 -22.90
C ASN A 131 -5.08 -1.59 -23.07
N GLY A 132 -5.20 -0.55 -22.23
CA GLY A 132 -6.33 0.37 -22.24
C GLY A 132 -7.60 -0.13 -21.54
N THR A 133 -7.65 -1.41 -21.12
CA THR A 133 -8.81 -2.03 -20.46
C THR A 133 -8.58 -2.28 -18.98
N TRP A 134 -9.63 -2.20 -18.17
CA TRP A 134 -9.58 -2.56 -16.74
C TRP A 134 -9.78 -4.07 -16.58
N VAL A 135 -8.89 -4.71 -15.85
CA VAL A 135 -8.88 -6.15 -15.60
C VAL A 135 -9.01 -6.39 -14.10
N PRO A 136 -10.01 -7.17 -13.64
CA PRO A 136 -10.15 -7.48 -12.22
C PRO A 136 -9.00 -8.39 -11.74
N VAL A 137 -8.55 -8.16 -10.51
CA VAL A 137 -7.56 -8.99 -9.84
C VAL A 137 -8.24 -9.74 -8.71
N LYS A 138 -8.21 -11.07 -8.80
CA LYS A 138 -8.67 -11.95 -7.73
C LYS A 138 -7.46 -12.52 -6.98
N PRO A 139 -7.20 -12.11 -5.73
CA PRO A 139 -6.12 -12.69 -4.95
C PRO A 139 -6.32 -14.19 -4.77
N LEU A 140 -5.23 -14.95 -4.83
CA LEU A 140 -5.24 -16.36 -4.43
C LEU A 140 -5.34 -16.46 -2.89
N PRO A 141 -5.89 -17.56 -2.34
CA PRO A 141 -5.85 -17.80 -0.90
C PRO A 141 -4.41 -17.74 -0.37
N ASN A 142 -4.20 -17.03 0.74
CA ASN A 142 -2.89 -16.83 1.38
C ASN A 142 -1.82 -16.16 0.49
N ALA A 143 -2.24 -15.30 -0.46
CA ALA A 143 -1.32 -14.57 -1.32
C ALA A 143 -1.38 -13.06 -1.08
N PHE A 144 -0.22 -12.42 -1.24
CA PHE A 144 -0.14 -10.98 -1.45
C PHE A 144 -0.22 -10.66 -2.95
N ILE A 145 -0.73 -9.48 -3.26
CA ILE A 145 -0.59 -8.86 -4.57
C ILE A 145 0.59 -7.90 -4.49
N VAL A 146 1.50 -7.97 -5.46
CA VAL A 146 2.67 -7.10 -5.51
C VAL A 146 2.66 -6.32 -6.81
N ASN A 147 2.90 -5.02 -6.75
CA ASN A 147 3.12 -4.18 -7.93
C ASN A 147 4.34 -3.28 -7.77
N ILE A 148 4.90 -2.93 -8.93
CA ILE A 148 5.97 -1.95 -9.09
C ILE A 148 5.33 -0.56 -9.02
N GLY A 149 5.97 0.37 -8.34
CA GLY A 149 5.59 1.78 -8.35
C GLY A 149 6.56 2.63 -9.16
N ASP A 150 6.19 3.89 -9.36
CA ASP A 150 6.83 4.84 -10.27
C ASP A 150 8.32 5.04 -9.96
N ILE A 151 8.74 4.97 -8.68
CA ILE A 151 10.15 5.13 -8.29
C ILE A 151 11.02 3.98 -8.81
N LEU A 152 10.48 2.76 -8.85
CA LEU A 152 11.23 1.58 -9.30
C LEU A 152 11.16 1.41 -10.83
N GLU A 153 10.20 2.06 -11.49
CA GLU A 153 10.11 2.09 -12.95
C GLU A 153 11.19 2.98 -13.60
N ILE A 154 11.55 4.10 -12.95
CA ILE A 154 12.56 5.07 -13.42
C ILE A 154 13.98 4.49 -13.32
#